data_AF-K0J9P8-F1
#
_entry.id   AF-K0J9P8-F1
#
_cell.length_a   1.000
_cell.length_b   1.000
_cell.length_c   1.000
_cell.angle_alpha   90.00
_cell.angle_beta   90.00
_cell.angle_gamma   90.00
#
_symmetry.space_group_name_H-M   'P 1'
#
loop_
_entity.id
_entity.type
_entity.pdbx_description
1 polymer ?
#
loop_
_entity_poly.entity_id
_entity_poly.type
_entity_poly.pdbx_seq_one_letter_code
_entity_poly.pdbx_strand_id
1 'polypeptide(L)'
;DMEIILRYVTYPAFTGDSSVMEDRCLNGLRETYLALGTPGASVAAGVNLMKEAALALVNDKAGISAGDCASLSSEIGTYFDKAAASVA
;
A
#
# COMPACT_ATOMS: atom_id res chain seq x y z
N ASP A 1 4.66 -11.76 1.68
CA ASP A 1 5.02 -10.33 1.59
C ASP A 1 3.87 -9.43 1.21
N MET A 2 3.01 -9.81 0.27
CA MET A 2 1.83 -8.99 -0.09
C MET A 2 0.89 -8.71 1.09
N GLU A 3 0.61 -9.69 1.95
CA GLU A 3 -0.15 -9.48 3.19
C GLU A 3 0.56 -8.50 4.14
N ILE A 4 1.88 -8.61 4.29
CA ILE A 4 2.67 -7.71 5.15
C ILE A 4 2.58 -6.28 4.62
N ILE A 5 2.77 -6.07 3.30
CA ILE A 5 2.63 -4.75 2.68
C ILE A 5 1.23 -4.20 2.92
N LEU A 6 0.18 -5.00 2.68
CA LEU A 6 -1.20 -4.57 2.92
C LEU A 6 -1.42 -4.16 4.38
N ARG A 7 -0.94 -4.96 5.33
CA ARG A 7 -1.02 -4.64 6.76
C ARG A 7 -0.32 -3.32 7.08
N TYR A 8 0.88 -3.10 6.56
CA TYR A 8 1.61 -1.85 6.77
C TYR A 8 1.06 -0.65 5.98
N VAL A 9 0.22 -0.85 4.95
CA VAL A 9 -0.59 0.21 4.33
C VAL A 9 -1.81 0.56 5.18
N THR A 10 -2.40 -0.41 5.90
CA THR A 10 -3.56 -0.13 6.77
C THR A 10 -3.22 0.69 8.02
N TYR A 11 -1.97 0.61 8.51
CA TYR A 11 -1.53 1.41 9.65
C TYR A 11 -1.54 2.93 9.37
N PRO A 12 -0.89 3.45 8.32
CA PRO A 12 -0.93 4.87 8.00
C PRO A 12 -2.31 5.35 7.56
N ALA A 13 -3.14 4.48 6.97
CA ALA A 13 -4.55 4.80 6.73
C ALA A 13 -5.35 5.06 8.02
N PHE A 14 -4.92 4.48 9.15
CA PHE A 14 -5.53 4.72 10.46
C PHE A 14 -4.85 5.86 11.24
N THR A 15 -3.53 5.97 11.16
CA THR A 15 -2.75 6.96 11.92
C THR A 15 -2.59 8.31 11.21
N GLY A 16 -2.83 8.37 9.89
CA GLY A 16 -2.57 9.54 9.04
C GLY A 16 -1.08 9.86 8.85
N ASP A 17 -0.19 8.89 9.09
CA ASP A 17 1.26 9.05 9.03
C ASP A 17 1.96 7.77 8.54
N SER A 18 2.80 7.90 7.49
CA SER A 18 3.50 6.78 6.84
C SER A 18 4.76 6.29 7.57
N SER A 19 5.19 6.95 8.65
CA SER A 19 6.41 6.60 9.39
C SER A 19 6.49 5.13 9.76
N VAL A 20 5.39 4.53 10.26
CA VAL A 20 5.36 3.12 10.67
C VAL A 20 5.62 2.18 9.49
N MET A 21 5.07 2.47 8.31
CA MET A 21 5.30 1.63 7.13
C MET A 21 6.75 1.79 6.63
N GLU A 22 7.26 3.02 6.62
CA GLU A 22 8.61 3.32 6.15
C GLU A 22 9.65 2.62 7.02
N ASP A 23 9.61 2.84 8.33
CA ASP A 23 10.62 2.36 9.26
C ASP A 23 10.58 0.84 9.47
N ARG A 24 9.38 0.25 9.49
CA ARG A 24 9.18 -1.15 9.91
C ARG A 24 8.94 -2.12 8.76
N CYS A 25 8.61 -1.64 7.56
CA CYS A 25 8.31 -2.49 6.42
C CYS A 25 9.16 -2.18 5.18
N LEU A 26 9.31 -0.90 4.81
CA LEU A 26 9.92 -0.55 3.52
C LEU A 26 11.44 -0.37 3.60
N ASN A 27 11.96 0.04 4.76
CA ASN A 27 13.38 0.25 4.98
C ASN A 27 14.19 -1.04 4.74
N GLY A 28 15.08 -1.02 3.74
CA GLY A 28 15.92 -2.17 3.37
C GLY A 28 15.22 -3.27 2.56
N LEU A 29 13.96 -3.09 2.19
CA LEU A 29 13.17 -4.12 1.51
C LEU A 29 13.67 -4.38 0.09
N ARG A 30 14.05 -3.32 -0.64
CA ARG A 30 14.65 -3.42 -1.98
C ARG A 30 15.94 -4.24 -1.96
N GLU A 31 16.83 -3.92 -1.05
CA GLU A 31 18.13 -4.58 -0.87
C GLU A 31 17.94 -6.06 -0.55
N THR A 32 16.93 -6.37 0.27
CA THR A 32 16.54 -7.76 0.60
C THR A 32 16.07 -8.51 -0.64
N TYR A 33 15.15 -7.94 -1.43
CA TYR A 33 14.68 -8.60 -2.66
C TYR A 33 15.80 -8.78 -3.68
N LEU A 34 16.69 -7.80 -3.84
CA LEU A 34 17.87 -7.91 -4.70
C LEU A 34 18.79 -9.05 -4.25
N ALA A 35 19.07 -9.16 -2.95
CA ALA A 35 19.91 -10.22 -2.40
C ALA A 35 19.31 -11.62 -2.57
N LEU A 36 17.97 -11.73 -2.54
CA LEU A 36 17.24 -12.99 -2.74
C LEU A 36 16.95 -13.30 -4.22
N GLY A 37 17.34 -12.43 -5.17
CA GLY A 37 17.02 -12.57 -6.59
C GLY A 37 15.53 -12.43 -6.91
N THR A 38 14.75 -11.80 -6.03
CA THR A 38 13.33 -11.54 -6.24
C THR A 38 13.16 -10.32 -7.16
N PRO A 39 12.40 -10.42 -8.27
CA PRO A 39 12.21 -9.30 -9.18
C PRO A 39 11.36 -8.18 -8.56
N GLY A 40 12.00 -7.08 -8.14
CA GLY A 40 11.33 -5.92 -7.52
C GLY A 40 10.19 -5.32 -8.35
N ALA A 41 10.37 -5.24 -9.67
CA ALA A 41 9.33 -4.80 -10.59
C ALA A 41 8.06 -5.68 -10.57
N SER A 42 8.20 -7.01 -10.39
CA SER A 42 7.05 -7.91 -10.25
C SER A 42 6.34 -7.72 -8.91
N VAL A 43 7.10 -7.45 -7.85
CA VAL A 43 6.54 -7.10 -6.53
C VAL A 43 5.77 -5.79 -6.63
N ALA A 44 6.34 -4.75 -7.24
CA ALA A 44 5.68 -3.46 -7.47
C ALA A 44 4.38 -3.60 -8.28
N ALA A 45 4.38 -4.43 -9.34
CA ALA A 45 3.17 -4.75 -10.10
C ALA A 45 2.10 -5.42 -9.22
N GLY A 46 2.50 -6.34 -8.34
CA GLY A 46 1.61 -6.94 -7.34
C GLY A 46 1.01 -5.92 -6.38
N VAL A 47 1.80 -4.95 -5.92
CA VAL A 47 1.32 -3.84 -5.07
C VAL A 47 0.30 -2.97 -5.81
N ASN A 48 0.51 -2.69 -7.10
CA ASN A 48 -0.45 -1.93 -7.91
C ASN A 48 -1.78 -2.67 -8.08
N LEU A 49 -1.75 -3.99 -8.30
CA LEU A 49 -2.97 -4.81 -8.35
C LEU A 49 -3.72 -4.80 -6.99
N MET A 50 -2.97 -4.84 -5.87
CA MET A 50 -3.57 -4.69 -4.55
C MET A 50 -4.20 -3.30 -4.34
N LYS A 51 -3.55 -2.24 -4.83
CA LYS A 51 -4.10 -0.87 -4.78
C LYS A 51 -5.45 -0.80 -5.47
N GLU A 52 -5.55 -1.33 -6.69
CA GLU A 52 -6.81 -1.33 -7.47
C GLU A 52 -7.92 -2.08 -6.72
N ALA A 53 -7.63 -3.29 -6.22
CA ALA A 53 -8.59 -4.08 -5.46
C ALA A 53 -9.01 -3.39 -4.15
N ALA A 54 -8.05 -2.83 -3.40
CA ALA A 54 -8.33 -2.14 -2.15
C ALA A 54 -9.16 -0.87 -2.38
N LEU A 55 -8.83 -0.05 -3.38
CA LEU A 55 -9.60 1.16 -3.71
C LEU A 55 -11.00 0.82 -4.23
N ALA A 56 -11.19 -0.30 -4.93
CA ALA A 56 -12.52 -0.75 -5.31
C ALA A 56 -13.38 -1.06 -4.07
N LEU A 57 -12.79 -1.70 -3.05
CA LEU A 57 -13.48 -2.00 -1.78
C LEU A 57 -13.75 -0.74 -0.95
N VAL A 58 -12.77 0.17 -0.84
CA VAL A 58 -12.90 1.42 -0.09
C VAL A 58 -13.99 2.33 -0.68
N ASN A 59 -14.16 2.31 -1.99
CA ASN A 59 -15.17 3.12 -2.68
C ASN A 59 -16.52 2.42 -2.84
N ASP A 60 -16.69 1.19 -2.35
CA ASP A 60 -18.00 0.53 -2.32
C ASP A 60 -18.90 1.24 -1.31
N LYS A 61 -20.05 1.71 -1.79
CA LYS A 61 -21.03 2.47 -1.00
C LYS A 61 -22.08 1.56 -0.34
N ALA A 62 -22.04 0.26 -0.61
CA ALA A 62 -22.99 -0.69 -0.05
C ALA A 62 -22.90 -0.71 1.49
N GLY A 63 -24.01 -0.35 2.16
CA GLY A 63 -24.11 -0.40 3.62
C GLY A 63 -23.41 0.74 4.38
N ILE A 64 -22.97 1.79 3.70
CA ILE A 64 -22.31 2.96 4.31
C ILE A 64 -23.13 4.23 4.05
N SER A 65 -23.15 5.16 5.00
CA SER A 65 -23.76 6.48 4.82
C SER A 65 -23.12 7.24 3.66
N ALA A 66 -23.93 7.85 2.80
CA ALA A 66 -23.43 8.62 1.67
C ALA A 66 -22.60 9.84 2.12
N GLY A 67 -21.45 10.04 1.48
CA GLY A 67 -20.53 11.15 1.71
C GLY A 67 -19.44 11.21 0.64
N ASP A 68 -18.63 12.26 0.69
CA ASP A 68 -17.43 12.39 -0.14
C ASP A 68 -16.19 11.96 0.65
N CYS A 69 -15.60 10.83 0.24
CA CYS A 69 -14.38 10.27 0.81
C CYS A 69 -13.20 10.33 -0.18
N ALA A 70 -13.28 11.17 -1.22
CA ALA A 70 -12.25 11.23 -2.26
C ALA A 70 -10.84 11.54 -1.71
N SER A 71 -10.74 12.37 -0.67
CA SER A 71 -9.46 12.66 0.00
C SER A 71 -8.86 11.42 0.66
N LEU A 72 -9.67 10.63 1.39
CA LEU A 72 -9.24 9.39 2.04
C LEU A 72 -8.84 8.33 1.02
N SER A 73 -9.63 8.14 -0.03
CA SER A 73 -9.30 7.20 -1.12
C SER A 73 -8.00 7.60 -1.82
N SER A 74 -7.79 8.91 -2.04
CA SER A 74 -6.53 9.43 -2.61
C SER A 74 -5.35 9.13 -1.68
N GLU A 75 -5.47 9.44 -0.39
CA GLU A 75 -4.42 9.21 0.62
C GLU A 75 -4.03 7.73 0.70
N ILE A 76 -5.01 6.82 0.79
CA ILE A 76 -4.77 5.37 0.76
C ILE A 76 -4.00 4.96 -0.51
N GLY A 77 -4.38 5.53 -1.65
CA GLY A 77 -3.67 5.31 -2.91
C GLY A 77 -2.19 5.70 -2.84
N THR A 78 -1.86 6.81 -2.17
CA THR A 78 -0.47 7.27 -2.02
C THR A 78 0.39 6.31 -1.18
N TYR A 79 -0.19 5.63 -0.19
CA TYR A 79 0.54 4.63 0.61
C TYR A 79 0.90 3.39 -0.21
N PHE A 80 0.00 2.94 -1.09
CA PHE A 80 0.33 1.88 -2.05
C PHE A 80 1.40 2.32 -3.04
N ASP A 81 1.32 3.55 -3.56
CA ASP A 81 2.32 4.07 -4.50
C ASP A 81 3.71 4.15 -3.85
N LYS A 82 3.77 4.56 -2.57
CA LYS A 82 5.00 4.58 -1.79
C LYS A 82 5.58 3.18 -1.61
N ALA A 83 4.75 2.18 -1.29
CA ALA A 83 5.19 0.79 -1.19
C ALA A 83 5.73 0.25 -2.53
N ALA A 84 5.03 0.49 -3.64
CA ALA A 84 5.47 0.07 -4.97
C ALA A 84 6.81 0.72 -5.37
N ALA A 85 6.95 2.03 -5.14
CA ALA A 85 8.17 2.78 -5.43
C ALA A 85 9.37 2.32 -4.59
N SER A 86 9.14 1.82 -3.36
CA SER A 86 10.20 1.34 -2.49
C SER A 86 10.86 0.03 -2.94
N VAL A 87 10.20 -0.74 -3.82
CA VAL A 87 10.67 -2.07 -4.26
C VAL A 87 10.98 -2.16 -5.75
N ALA A 88 10.54 -1.19 -6.56
CA ALA A 88 10.73 -1.13 -8.01
C ALA A 88 12.17 -0.79 -8.42
#